data_AF-A0A932XSC1-F1
#
_entry.id   AF-A0A932XSC1-F1
#
_cell.length_a   1.000
_cell.length_b   1.000
_cell.length_c   1.000
_cell.angle_alpha   90.00
_cell.angle_beta   90.00
_cell.angle_gamma   90.00
#
_symmetry.space_group_name_H-M   'P 1'
#
loop_
_entity.id
_entity.type
_entity.pdbx_description
1 polymer ?
#
loop_
_entity_poly.entity_id
_entity_poly.type
_entity_poly.pdbx_seq_one_letter_code
_entity_poly.pdbx_strand_id
1 'polypeptide(L)'
;MDQAKALIDQEYKWGFVTKIEADNAPRGLNEDIIRFISQKKKEPAFMLEWRLNAYKRWLKMEPPTWQHVHFPPIDYQDIIYYSAPKQKEGGPKSLDDVDKEILET
;
A
#
# COMPACT_ATOMS: atom_id res chain seq x y z
N MET A 1 -29.72 0.55 25.29
CA MET A 1 -28.92 -0.33 24.42
C MET A 1 -29.10 -0.02 22.93
N ASP A 2 -30.27 0.48 22.48
CA ASP A 2 -30.54 0.77 21.06
C ASP A 2 -29.78 1.97 20.47
N GLN A 3 -29.65 3.06 21.23
CA GLN A 3 -29.06 4.31 20.71
C GLN A 3 -27.56 4.22 20.39
N ALA A 4 -26.82 3.34 21.08
CA ALA A 4 -25.39 3.14 20.83
C ALA A 4 -25.14 2.42 19.49
N LYS A 5 -26.02 1.48 19.12
CA LYS A 5 -25.95 0.75 17.86
C LYS A 5 -26.19 1.67 16.66
N ALA A 6 -27.19 2.55 16.78
CA ALA A 6 -27.51 3.55 15.77
C ALA A 6 -26.41 4.60 15.54
N LEU A 7 -25.50 4.83 16.50
CA LEU A 7 -24.34 5.70 16.33
C LEU A 7 -23.18 5.00 15.62
N ILE A 8 -23.02 3.69 15.83
CA ILE A 8 -21.95 2.87 15.25
C ILE A 8 -22.25 2.54 13.78
N ASP A 9 -23.53 2.32 13.45
CA ASP A 9 -23.98 2.04 12.06
C ASP A 9 -24.06 3.30 11.18
N GLN A 10 -23.75 4.50 11.70
CA GLN A 10 -23.65 5.68 10.85
C GLN A 10 -22.33 5.65 10.06
N GLU A 11 -22.44 5.43 8.75
CA GLU A 11 -21.32 5.60 7.83
C GLU A 11 -20.70 6.99 7.99
N TYR A 12 -19.38 7.03 8.13
CA TYR A 12 -18.62 8.26 8.35
C TYR A 12 -18.76 9.21 7.16
N LYS A 13 -19.59 10.25 7.33
CA LYS A 13 -19.99 11.18 6.26
C LYS A 13 -18.87 12.11 5.76
N TRP A 14 -17.73 12.14 6.42
CA TRP A 14 -16.66 13.13 6.19
C TRP A 14 -15.36 12.51 5.67
N GLY A 15 -15.45 11.35 5.02
CA GLY A 15 -14.28 10.70 4.42
C GLY A 15 -13.90 11.35 3.10
N PHE A 16 -12.66 11.80 2.97
CA PHE A 16 -12.08 12.19 1.69
C PHE A 16 -11.67 10.92 0.93
N VAL A 17 -12.45 10.52 -0.08
CA VAL A 17 -12.18 9.35 -0.92
C VAL A 17 -12.16 9.78 -2.39
N THR A 18 -10.97 9.82 -2.97
CA THR A 18 -10.80 10.07 -4.41
C THR A 18 -10.55 8.73 -5.11
N LYS A 19 -11.41 8.37 -6.07
CA LYS A 19 -11.25 7.14 -6.85
C LYS A 19 -10.23 7.38 -7.97
N ILE A 20 -8.96 7.14 -7.67
CA ILE A 20 -7.88 7.27 -8.64
C ILE A 20 -7.52 5.88 -9.18
N GLU A 21 -7.35 5.76 -10.50
CA GLU A 21 -6.79 4.54 -11.08
C GLU A 21 -5.34 4.35 -10.62
N ALA A 22 -5.03 3.21 -10.02
CA ALA A 22 -3.69 2.90 -9.52
C ALA A 22 -3.03 1.77 -10.34
N ASP A 23 -1.72 1.89 -10.55
CA ASP A 23 -0.85 0.80 -10.97
C ASP A 23 -0.42 0.03 -9.72
N ASN A 24 -0.85 -1.23 -9.64
CA ASN A 24 -0.61 -2.10 -8.49
C ASN A 24 0.37 -3.20 -8.88
N ALA A 25 1.31 -3.51 -8.00
CA ALA A 25 2.04 -4.77 -8.10
C ALA A 25 1.08 -5.96 -7.92
N PRO A 26 1.40 -7.14 -8.49
CA PRO A 26 0.71 -8.38 -8.15
C PRO A 26 0.71 -8.62 -6.63
N ARG A 27 -0.31 -9.32 -6.14
CA ARG A 27 -0.33 -9.78 -4.75
C ARG A 27 0.85 -10.71 -4.50
N GLY A 28 1.43 -10.58 -3.32
CA GLY A 28 2.48 -11.46 -2.85
C GLY A 28 3.81 -10.77 -2.63
N LEU A 29 4.68 -11.48 -1.91
CA LEU A 29 6.02 -11.03 -1.61
C LEU A 29 7.02 -12.08 -2.11
N ASN A 30 7.80 -11.70 -3.12
CA ASN A 30 8.90 -12.47 -3.67
C ASN A 30 9.99 -11.53 -4.22
N GLU A 31 11.11 -12.08 -4.70
CA GLU A 31 12.21 -11.27 -5.23
C GLU A 31 11.82 -10.46 -6.47
N ASP A 32 10.94 -10.97 -7.32
CA ASP A 32 10.51 -10.28 -8.54
C ASP A 32 9.68 -9.03 -8.22
N ILE A 33 8.80 -9.12 -7.22
CA ILE A 33 8.05 -7.98 -6.69
C ILE A 33 9.01 -6.94 -6.10
N ILE A 34 10.03 -7.37 -5.34
CA ILE A 34 11.05 -6.45 -4.79
C ILE A 34 11.80 -5.73 -5.92
N ARG A 35 12.21 -6.45 -6.96
CA ARG A 35 12.89 -5.89 -8.14
C ARG A 35 11.97 -4.92 -8.90
N PHE A 36 10.71 -5.29 -9.10
CA PHE A 36 9.68 -4.45 -9.71
C PHE A 36 9.52 -3.13 -8.96
N ILE A 37 9.35 -3.19 -7.63
CA ILE A 37 9.19 -1.99 -6.79
C ILE A 37 10.44 -1.10 -6.87
N SER A 38 11.62 -1.70 -6.78
CA SER A 38 12.88 -0.97 -6.83
C SER A 38 13.07 -0.24 -8.18
N GLN A 39 12.71 -0.89 -9.29
CA GLN A 39 12.71 -0.29 -10.62
C GLN A 39 11.69 0.85 -10.75
N LYS A 40 10.45 0.63 -10.29
CA LYS A 40 9.40 1.67 -10.29
C LYS A 40 9.81 2.91 -9.51
N LYS A 41 10.54 2.72 -8.40
CA LYS A 41 11.04 3.81 -7.55
C LYS A 41 12.38 4.39 -7.99
N LYS A 42 12.99 3.87 -9.07
CA LYS A 42 14.31 4.29 -9.57
C LYS A 42 15.37 4.28 -8.46
N GLU A 43 15.36 3.23 -7.64
CA GLU A 43 16.29 3.12 -6.51
C GLU A 43 17.72 2.80 -6.99
N PRO A 44 18.75 3.28 -6.27
CA PRO A 44 20.14 2.91 -6.55
C PRO A 44 20.40 1.43 -6.22
N ALA A 45 21.40 0.83 -6.87
CA ALA A 45 21.67 -0.61 -6.77
C ALA A 45 21.83 -1.13 -5.33
N PHE A 46 22.50 -0.36 -4.45
CA PHE A 46 22.69 -0.74 -3.06
C PHE A 46 21.36 -0.91 -2.29
N MET A 47 20.33 -0.14 -2.64
CA MET A 47 19.00 -0.25 -2.01
C MET A 47 18.31 -1.54 -2.43
N LEU A 48 18.41 -1.92 -3.70
CA LEU A 48 17.86 -3.19 -4.19
C LEU A 48 18.53 -4.38 -3.48
N GLU A 49 19.86 -4.37 -3.39
CA GLU A 49 20.62 -5.41 -2.68
C GLU A 49 20.23 -5.49 -1.21
N TRP A 50 20.10 -4.34 -0.55
CA TRP A 50 19.66 -4.27 0.84
C TRP A 50 18.28 -4.89 1.03
N ARG A 51 17.31 -4.57 0.16
CA ARG A 51 15.95 -5.14 0.18
C ARG A 51 15.96 -6.65 -0.01
N LEU A 52 16.73 -7.16 -0.99
CA LEU A 52 16.84 -8.59 -1.26
C LEU A 52 17.47 -9.35 -0.09
N ASN A 53 18.50 -8.77 0.54
CA ASN A 53 19.12 -9.35 1.73
C ASN A 53 18.16 -9.37 2.93
N ALA A 54 17.40 -8.30 3.13
CA ALA A 54 16.36 -8.24 4.16
C ALA A 54 15.29 -9.32 3.95
N TYR A 55 14.80 -9.48 2.72
CA TYR A 55 13.83 -10.52 2.37
C TYR A 55 14.35 -11.93 2.65
N LYS A 56 15.58 -12.25 2.23
CA LYS A 56 16.22 -13.55 2.51
C LYS A 56 16.38 -13.83 3.99
N ARG A 57 16.63 -12.81 4.80
CA ARG A 57 16.71 -12.95 6.26
C ARG A 57 15.32 -13.16 6.86
N TRP A 58 14.34 -12.39 6.40
CA TRP A 58 12.95 -12.48 6.87
C TRP A 58 12.34 -13.86 6.61
N LEU A 59 12.62 -14.49 5.46
CA LEU A 59 12.16 -15.85 5.16
C LEU A 59 12.60 -16.92 6.18
N LYS A 60 13.65 -16.64 6.96
CA LYS A 60 14.18 -17.55 8.00
C LYS A 60 13.72 -17.17 9.40
N MET A 61 12.96 -16.09 9.54
CA MET A 61 12.46 -15.63 10.84
C MET A 61 11.13 -16.30 11.16
N GLU A 62 10.92 -16.57 12.44
CA GLU A 62 9.63 -16.99 12.96
C GLU A 62 8.89 -15.79 13.56
N PRO A 63 7.55 -15.70 13.40
CA PRO A 63 6.75 -14.68 14.05
C PRO A 63 6.91 -14.72 15.58
N PRO A 64 7.18 -13.59 16.25
CA PRO A 64 7.33 -13.57 17.71
C PRO A 64 6.00 -13.85 18.42
N THR A 65 6.06 -14.66 19.49
CA THR A 65 4.88 -15.08 20.28
C THR A 65 4.88 -14.58 21.72
N TRP A 66 5.88 -13.80 22.14
CA TRP A 66 6.03 -13.31 23.53
C TRP A 66 5.01 -12.26 23.95
N GLN A 67 4.25 -11.72 23.00
CA GLN A 67 3.25 -10.69 23.21
C GLN A 67 1.89 -11.32 23.62
N HIS A 68 1.03 -10.56 24.33
CA HIS A 68 -0.25 -11.06 24.89
C HIS A 68 -1.49 -10.91 23.96
N VAL A 69 -1.32 -10.33 22.78
CA VAL A 69 -2.35 -10.30 21.72
C VAL A 69 -2.35 -11.59 20.90
N HIS A 70 -3.54 -12.10 20.61
CA HIS A 70 -3.72 -13.23 19.70
C HIS A 70 -4.36 -12.74 18.41
N PHE A 71 -3.71 -13.03 17.29
CA PHE A 71 -4.20 -12.74 15.95
C PHE A 71 -3.94 -13.94 15.04
N PRO A 72 -4.80 -14.18 14.03
CA PRO A 72 -4.56 -15.24 13.07
C PRO A 72 -3.26 -14.99 12.29
N PRO A 73 -2.60 -16.04 11.77
CA PRO A 73 -1.41 -15.87 10.94
C PRO A 73 -1.65 -14.87 9.80
N ILE A 74 -0.67 -14.00 9.57
CA ILE A 74 -0.73 -13.03 8.47
C ILE A 74 -0.44 -13.76 7.16
N ASP A 75 -1.36 -13.70 6.21
CA ASP A 75 -1.10 -14.12 4.84
C ASP A 75 -0.35 -13.01 4.09
N TYR A 76 0.98 -13.07 4.16
CA TYR A 76 1.85 -12.14 3.43
C TYR A 76 1.72 -12.26 1.91
N GLN A 77 1.15 -13.36 1.39
CA GLN A 77 0.99 -13.55 -0.04
C GLN A 77 -0.28 -12.87 -0.58
N ASP A 78 -1.21 -12.48 0.29
CA ASP A 78 -2.45 -11.78 -0.10
C ASP A 78 -2.30 -10.24 -0.12
N ILE A 79 -1.13 -9.71 0.22
CA ILE A 79 -0.89 -8.27 0.33
C ILE A 79 -0.39 -7.70 -1.00
N ILE A 80 -0.85 -6.49 -1.35
CA ILE A 80 -0.30 -5.66 -2.44
C ILE A 80 0.78 -4.75 -1.84
N TYR A 81 2.04 -4.99 -2.21
CA TYR A 81 3.19 -4.26 -1.63
C TYR A 81 3.54 -2.95 -2.34
N TYR A 82 2.89 -2.65 -3.46
CA TYR A 82 3.06 -1.38 -4.18
C TYR A 82 1.78 -1.01 -4.89
N SER A 83 1.38 0.23 -4.67
CA SER A 83 0.27 0.90 -5.35
C SER A 83 0.68 2.34 -5.55
N ALA A 84 0.60 2.82 -6.79
CA ALA A 84 0.81 4.22 -7.11
C ALA A 84 -0.28 4.69 -8.09
N PRO A 85 -0.77 5.94 -7.98
CA PRO A 85 -1.71 6.47 -8.95
C PRO A 85 -1.08 6.45 -10.34
N LYS A 86 -1.86 6.07 -11.35
CA LYS A 86 -1.42 6.15 -12.74
C LYS A 86 -1.16 7.62 -13.05
N GLN A 87 0.08 7.95 -13.36
CA GLN A 87 0.41 9.29 -13.87
C GLN A 87 -0.10 9.37 -15.31
N LYS A 88 -0.97 10.33 -15.62
CA LYS A 88 -1.22 10.74 -17.01
C LYS A 88 0.13 11.20 -17.58
N GLU A 89 0.52 10.67 -18.74
CA GLU A 89 1.78 11.04 -19.39
C GLU A 89 1.89 12.56 -19.51
N GLY A 90 2.94 13.14 -18.93
CA GLY A 90 3.21 14.58 -18.94
C GLY A 90 2.93 15.31 -17.63
N GLY A 91 2.19 14.72 -16.69
CA GLY A 91 1.78 15.37 -15.44
C GLY A 91 0.97 16.66 -15.69
N PRO A 92 0.26 17.18 -14.67
CA PRO A 92 -0.30 18.50 -14.79
C PRO A 92 0.82 19.53 -14.92
N LYS A 93 0.88 20.26 -16.03
CA LYS A 93 1.88 21.33 -16.25
C LYS A 93 1.50 22.60 -15.50
N SER A 94 0.21 22.72 -15.14
CA SER A 94 -0.39 23.75 -14.30
C SER A 94 -1.38 23.10 -13.32
N LEU A 95 -1.76 23.82 -12.26
CA LEU A 95 -2.88 23.45 -11.38
C LEU A 95 -4.18 23.18 -12.15
N ASP A 96 -4.34 23.78 -13.34
CA ASP A 96 -5.51 23.62 -14.21
C ASP A 96 -5.61 22.25 -14.89
N ASP A 97 -4.51 21.49 -14.96
CA ASP A 97 -4.46 20.15 -15.57
C ASP A 97 -4.76 19.02 -14.56
N VAL A 98 -4.97 19.39 -13.29
CA VAL A 98 -5.31 18.46 -12.21
C VAL A 98 -6.81 18.14 -12.31
N ASP A 99 -7.19 16.86 -12.23
CA ASP A 99 -8.60 16.46 -12.24
C ASP A 99 -9.39 17.21 -11.15
N LYS A 100 -10.57 17.73 -11.51
CA LYS A 100 -11.38 18.59 -10.62
C LYS A 100 -11.69 17.93 -9.26
N GLU A 101 -11.86 16.61 -9.23
CA GLU A 101 -12.09 15.87 -7.98
C GLU A 101 -10.88 15.92 -7.00
N ILE A 102 -9.66 16.11 -7.50
CA ILE A 102 -8.46 16.30 -6.67
C ILE A 102 -8.36 17.74 -6.15
N LEU A 103 -8.86 18.72 -6.91
CA LEU A 103 -8.85 20.14 -6.52
C LEU A 103 -9.95 20.50 -5.52
N GLU A 104 -11.03 19.72 -5.46
CA GLU A 104 -12.19 19.95 -4.59
C GLU A 104 -12.02 19.40 -3.15
N THR A 105 -10.90 18.74 -2.85
CA THR A 105 -10.57 18.11 -1.55
C THR A 105 -9.48 18.86 -0.79
#